data_AF-A0A662SDK8-F1
#
_entry.id   AF-A0A662SDK8-F1
#
_cell.length_a   1.000
_cell.length_b   1.000
_cell.length_c   1.000
_cell.angle_alpha   90.00
_cell.angle_beta   90.00
_cell.angle_gamma   90.00
#
_symmetry.space_group_name_H-M   'P 1'
#
loop_
_entity.id
_entity.type
_entity.pdbx_description
1 polymer ?
#
loop_
_entity_poly.entity_id
_entity_poly.type
_entity_poly.pdbx_seq_one_letter_code
_entity_poly.pdbx_strand_id
1 'polypeptide(L)'
;MGGIPRKPLSLEFFEERGFVRKRCPICGEYFWTLDPDRELCGEAPCEPYSFIGKGLTKKFSVDEGREAFLSFMESRGHTRVSRYPVLAKWRDDLFLTSASIVDFQPYVTAGLIPPPANPLTISQPCIRLKDIDKVGPTMGRHLTIFEMMAHHAFNTPREEIYWMDRTVELFHEYATEVLGVKDEEITYKEGFWEGGGNAGPDVEPMIAGLEVATLVFMNLKETPQGYVEM
;
A
#
# COMPACT_ATOMS: atom_id res chain seq x y z
N MET A 1 24.33 0.32 10.19
CA MET A 1 24.03 1.63 9.60
C MET A 1 22.90 2.22 10.41
N GLY A 2 23.05 3.45 10.91
CA GLY A 2 22.08 4.06 11.83
C GLY A 2 20.73 4.19 11.14
N GLY A 3 19.73 3.43 11.60
CA GLY A 3 18.37 3.56 11.11
C GLY A 3 17.83 4.94 11.48
N ILE A 4 17.11 5.58 10.55
CA ILE A 4 16.36 6.80 10.86
C ILE A 4 15.39 6.44 12.01
N PRO A 5 15.35 7.21 13.11
CA PRO A 5 14.40 6.97 14.18
C PRO A 5 12.98 7.00 13.60
N ARG A 6 12.29 5.85 13.60
CA ARG A 6 10.91 5.76 13.14
C ARG A 6 10.04 6.53 14.13
N LYS A 7 9.57 7.71 13.73
CA LYS A 7 8.54 8.44 14.48
C LYS A 7 7.23 7.63 14.37
N PRO A 8 6.42 7.57 15.44
CA PRO A 8 5.08 7.03 15.35
C PRO A 8 4.30 7.72 14.22
N LEU A 9 3.59 6.94 13.40
CA LEU A 9 2.66 7.45 12.39
C LEU A 9 1.35 7.82 13.09
N SER A 10 1.34 8.96 13.79
CA SER A 10 0.09 9.54 14.35
C SER A 10 -0.60 10.31 13.24
N LEU A 11 -1.73 9.77 12.76
CA LEU A 11 -2.57 10.37 11.74
C LEU A 11 -3.87 10.85 12.39
N GLU A 12 -4.38 12.01 11.97
CA GLU A 12 -5.67 12.56 12.42
C GLU A 12 -6.79 11.55 12.16
N PHE A 13 -6.73 10.84 11.01
CA PHE A 13 -7.66 9.77 10.67
C PHE A 13 -7.81 8.72 11.80
N PHE A 14 -6.71 8.33 12.43
CA PHE A 14 -6.74 7.33 13.51
C PHE A 14 -7.27 7.94 14.81
N GLU A 15 -6.80 9.13 15.16
CA GLU A 15 -7.17 9.81 16.41
C GLU A 15 -8.67 10.17 16.44
N GLU A 16 -9.19 10.75 15.36
CA GLU A 16 -10.59 11.17 15.27
C GLU A 16 -11.58 10.02 15.25
N ARG A 17 -11.18 8.87 14.68
CA ARG A 17 -12.02 7.67 14.59
C ARG A 17 -11.88 6.72 15.78
N GLY A 18 -11.03 7.06 16.74
CA GLY A 18 -10.87 6.29 17.98
C GLY A 18 -10.02 5.03 17.83
N PHE A 19 -9.14 4.96 16.83
CA PHE A 19 -8.14 3.89 16.75
C PHE A 19 -7.16 4.02 17.90
N VAL A 20 -6.80 2.88 18.49
CA VAL A 20 -5.78 2.79 19.53
C VAL A 20 -4.51 2.19 18.95
N ARG A 21 -3.38 2.84 19.23
CA ARG A 21 -2.04 2.34 18.86
C ARG A 21 -1.58 1.29 19.85
N LYS A 22 -1.29 0.09 19.37
CA LYS A 22 -0.82 -1.05 20.17
C LYS A 22 0.48 -1.60 19.58
N ARG A 23 1.19 -2.41 20.38
CA ARG A 23 2.41 -3.10 19.95
C ARG A 23 2.15 -4.59 19.98
N CYS A 24 2.34 -5.27 18.84
CA CYS A 24 2.09 -6.69 18.76
C CYS A 24 3.13 -7.46 19.61
N PRO A 25 2.72 -8.38 20.49
CA PRO A 25 3.65 -9.14 21.33
C PRO A 25 4.47 -10.17 20.55
N ILE A 26 4.08 -10.52 19.32
CA ILE A 26 4.75 -11.54 18.50
C ILE A 26 5.84 -10.90 17.63
N CYS A 27 5.49 -9.97 16.74
CA CYS A 27 6.46 -9.34 15.84
C CYS A 27 7.12 -8.08 16.43
N GLY A 28 6.55 -7.50 17.49
CA GLY A 28 7.08 -6.29 18.12
C GLY A 28 6.79 -5.00 17.35
N GLU A 29 6.12 -5.06 16.21
CA GLU A 29 5.71 -3.90 15.42
C GLU A 29 4.47 -3.21 16.02
N TYR A 30 4.34 -1.91 15.74
CA TYR A 30 3.18 -1.14 16.14
C TYR A 30 2.06 -1.25 15.11
N PHE A 31 0.82 -1.18 15.57
CA PHE A 31 -0.36 -1.19 14.72
C PHE A 31 -1.49 -0.40 15.35
N TRP A 32 -2.46 -0.01 14.53
CA TRP A 32 -3.67 0.70 14.92
C TRP A 32 -4.88 -0.22 14.76
N THR A 33 -5.80 -0.16 15.72
CA THR A 33 -7.03 -0.97 15.75
C THR A 33 -8.17 -0.20 16.41
N LEU A 34 -9.42 -0.43 15.98
CA LEU A 34 -10.61 0.05 16.68
C LEU A 34 -11.02 -0.85 17.83
N ASP A 35 -10.60 -2.13 17.83
CA ASP A 35 -10.81 -3.05 18.94
C ASP A 35 -9.79 -2.77 20.07
N PRO A 36 -10.22 -2.25 21.24
CA PRO A 36 -9.32 -1.95 22.35
C PRO A 36 -8.72 -3.21 22.99
N ASP A 37 -9.36 -4.36 22.84
CA ASP A 37 -8.95 -5.63 23.45
C ASP A 37 -7.98 -6.41 22.55
N ARG A 38 -7.97 -6.14 21.23
CA ARG A 38 -7.07 -6.81 20.26
C ARG A 38 -5.59 -6.66 20.59
N GLU A 39 -4.86 -7.76 20.78
CA GLU A 39 -3.41 -7.72 21.06
C GLU A 39 -2.52 -7.94 19.82
N LEU A 40 -3.05 -8.60 18.79
CA LEU A 40 -2.30 -9.01 17.60
C LEU A 40 -2.45 -8.02 16.44
N CYS A 41 -1.42 -7.88 15.61
CA CYS A 41 -1.39 -6.91 14.51
C CYS A 41 -2.35 -7.25 13.35
N GLY A 42 -2.93 -8.45 13.30
CA GLY A 42 -3.82 -8.86 12.21
C GLY A 42 -3.11 -9.48 11.01
N GLU A 43 -1.80 -9.70 11.07
CA GLU A 43 -1.00 -10.27 9.98
C GLU A 43 -0.51 -11.69 10.31
N ALA A 44 -0.61 -12.61 9.35
CA ALA A 44 0.06 -13.90 9.43
C ALA A 44 1.59 -13.75 9.34
N PRO A 45 2.39 -14.34 10.25
CA PRO A 45 2.01 -15.48 11.10
C PRO A 45 1.56 -15.12 12.52
N CYS A 46 1.51 -13.83 12.89
CA CYS A 46 1.05 -13.42 14.22
C CYS A 46 -0.41 -13.82 14.44
N GLU A 47 -1.24 -13.69 13.40
CA GLU A 47 -2.64 -14.10 13.40
C GLU A 47 -2.94 -14.99 12.19
N PRO A 48 -3.60 -16.15 12.37
CA PRO A 48 -3.93 -17.03 11.26
C PRO A 48 -5.04 -16.43 10.37
N TYR A 49 -5.13 -16.91 9.13
CA TYR A 49 -6.21 -16.53 8.24
C TYR A 49 -7.58 -16.95 8.76
N SER A 50 -8.49 -16.00 8.88
CA SER A 50 -9.87 -16.26 9.32
C SER A 50 -10.90 -16.17 8.19
N PHE A 51 -10.50 -15.71 7.00
CA PHE A 51 -11.37 -15.56 5.83
C PHE A 51 -11.65 -16.88 5.09
N ILE A 52 -10.85 -17.93 5.28
CA ILE A 52 -11.00 -19.20 4.56
C ILE A 52 -12.32 -19.86 4.98
N GLY A 53 -13.23 -20.04 4.02
CA GLY A 53 -14.58 -20.58 4.26
C GLY A 53 -15.63 -19.54 4.65
N LYS A 54 -15.23 -18.28 4.92
CA LYS A 54 -16.15 -17.15 5.19
C LYS A 54 -16.19 -16.17 4.01
N GLY A 55 -15.02 -15.72 3.58
CA GLY A 55 -14.82 -14.75 2.50
C GLY A 55 -15.47 -13.39 2.77
N LEU A 56 -15.43 -12.51 1.76
CA LEU A 56 -16.22 -11.29 1.74
C LEU A 56 -17.69 -11.61 1.44
N THR A 57 -18.59 -10.76 1.93
CA THR A 57 -20.03 -10.85 1.62
C THR A 57 -20.29 -10.76 0.12
N LYS A 58 -19.59 -9.85 -0.57
CA LYS A 58 -19.62 -9.72 -2.03
C LYS A 58 -18.41 -10.44 -2.63
N LYS A 59 -18.67 -11.29 -3.63
CA LYS A 59 -17.63 -11.96 -4.40
C LYS A 59 -17.31 -11.17 -5.66
N PHE A 60 -16.05 -11.17 -6.04
CA PHE A 60 -15.55 -10.51 -7.23
C PHE A 60 -14.72 -11.51 -8.02
N SER A 61 -14.91 -11.56 -9.34
CA SER A 61 -13.87 -12.00 -10.27
C SER A 61 -12.72 -10.99 -10.28
N VAL A 62 -11.59 -11.36 -10.90
CA VAL A 62 -10.44 -10.46 -11.05
C VAL A 62 -10.84 -9.19 -11.80
N ASP A 63 -11.63 -9.31 -12.86
CA ASP A 63 -12.08 -8.18 -13.66
C ASP A 63 -13.04 -7.27 -12.90
N GLU A 64 -13.99 -7.85 -12.16
CA GLU A 64 -14.91 -7.08 -11.31
C GLU A 64 -14.17 -6.38 -10.17
N GLY A 65 -13.19 -7.04 -9.55
CA GLY A 65 -12.36 -6.43 -8.50
C GLY A 65 -11.53 -5.27 -9.04
N ARG A 66 -10.94 -5.44 -10.24
CA ARG A 66 -10.21 -4.38 -10.94
C ARG A 66 -11.11 -3.18 -11.21
N GLU A 67 -12.29 -3.42 -11.79
CA GLU A 67 -13.19 -2.33 -12.17
C GLU A 67 -13.78 -1.63 -10.94
N ALA A 68 -14.11 -2.38 -9.87
CA ALA A 68 -14.60 -1.81 -8.63
C ALA A 68 -13.60 -0.82 -8.01
N PHE A 69 -12.31 -1.16 -7.99
CA PHE A 69 -11.27 -0.26 -7.50
C PHE A 69 -11.09 0.98 -8.38
N LEU A 70 -10.95 0.79 -9.70
CA LEU A 70 -10.69 1.89 -10.63
C LEU A 70 -11.88 2.86 -10.67
N SER A 71 -13.11 2.36 -10.78
CA SER A 71 -14.32 3.18 -10.73
C SER A 71 -14.47 3.93 -9.40
N PHE A 72 -14.12 3.30 -8.27
CA PHE A 72 -14.13 3.96 -6.96
C PHE A 72 -13.17 5.16 -6.94
N MET A 73 -11.93 4.96 -7.37
CA MET A 73 -10.93 6.03 -7.38
C MET A 73 -11.27 7.14 -8.38
N GLU A 74 -11.81 6.80 -9.55
CA GLU A 74 -12.33 7.77 -10.54
C GLU A 74 -13.45 8.64 -9.93
N SER A 75 -14.37 8.04 -9.17
CA SER A 75 -15.43 8.78 -8.46
C SER A 75 -14.90 9.74 -7.39
N ARG A 76 -13.66 9.54 -6.93
CA ARG A 76 -12.94 10.40 -5.97
C ARG A 76 -11.95 11.35 -6.66
N GLY A 77 -12.09 11.57 -7.97
CA GLY A 77 -11.32 12.55 -8.72
C GLY A 77 -9.96 12.08 -9.23
N HIS A 78 -9.65 10.78 -9.13
CA HIS A 78 -8.42 10.24 -9.71
C HIS A 78 -8.61 10.00 -11.21
N THR A 79 -7.60 10.33 -12.01
CA THR A 79 -7.64 9.99 -13.44
C THR A 79 -7.14 8.57 -13.66
N ARG A 80 -7.93 7.73 -14.31
CA ARG A 80 -7.52 6.37 -14.68
C ARG A 80 -6.45 6.38 -15.77
N VAL A 81 -5.35 5.68 -15.52
CA VAL A 81 -4.21 5.54 -16.44
C VAL A 81 -4.12 4.09 -16.91
N SER A 82 -3.69 3.90 -18.16
CA SER A 82 -3.46 2.58 -18.74
C SER A 82 -2.22 1.91 -18.14
N ARG A 83 -2.25 0.58 -18.01
CA ARG A 83 -1.11 -0.21 -17.54
C ARG A 83 0.15 0.00 -18.41
N TYR A 84 1.29 -0.06 -17.76
CA TYR A 84 2.62 -0.11 -18.36
C TYR A 84 3.01 -1.57 -18.66
N PRO A 85 3.97 -1.83 -19.55
CA PRO A 85 4.49 -3.17 -19.77
C PRO A 85 5.27 -3.65 -18.54
N VAL A 86 5.26 -4.97 -18.28
CA VAL A 86 6.03 -5.59 -17.18
C VAL A 86 7.54 -5.49 -17.36
N LEU A 87 8.01 -5.17 -18.57
CA LEU A 87 9.41 -4.89 -18.86
C LEU A 87 9.63 -3.38 -18.72
N ALA A 88 10.50 -2.98 -17.80
CA ALA A 88 10.69 -1.59 -17.41
C ALA A 88 11.58 -0.81 -18.42
N LYS A 89 11.09 -0.62 -19.64
CA LYS A 89 11.84 -0.04 -20.78
C LYS A 89 12.24 1.44 -20.61
N TRP A 90 11.67 2.13 -19.62
CA TRP A 90 11.90 3.56 -19.38
C TRP A 90 13.03 3.82 -18.37
N ARG A 91 13.64 2.78 -17.81
CA ARG A 91 14.69 2.87 -16.79
C ARG A 91 15.75 1.79 -17.03
N ASP A 92 16.97 2.03 -16.54
CA ASP A 92 18.14 1.17 -16.79
C ASP A 92 18.62 0.41 -15.54
N ASP A 93 18.00 0.65 -14.39
CA ASP A 93 18.39 0.09 -13.08
C ASP A 93 17.51 -1.10 -12.64
N LEU A 94 16.34 -1.30 -13.25
CA LEU A 94 15.47 -2.45 -13.03
C LEU A 94 15.03 -3.07 -14.36
N PHE A 95 15.00 -4.39 -14.45
CA PHE A 95 14.49 -5.09 -15.64
C PHE A 95 12.97 -5.18 -15.70
N LEU A 96 12.32 -5.41 -14.55
CA LEU A 96 10.90 -5.72 -14.46
C LEU A 96 10.16 -4.74 -13.54
N THR A 97 8.90 -4.46 -13.86
CA THR A 97 7.99 -3.70 -13.00
C THR A 97 7.63 -4.53 -11.77
N SER A 98 8.11 -4.14 -10.60
CA SER A 98 7.89 -4.87 -9.32
C SER A 98 6.86 -4.22 -8.40
N ALA A 99 6.46 -2.97 -8.70
CA ALA A 99 5.42 -2.21 -8.02
C ALA A 99 4.87 -1.15 -9.00
N SER A 100 3.65 -0.66 -8.76
CA SER A 100 3.03 0.36 -9.63
C SER A 100 3.82 1.67 -9.67
N ILE A 101 4.51 2.05 -8.58
CA ILE A 101 5.33 3.25 -8.52
C ILE A 101 6.57 3.19 -9.44
N VAL A 102 7.02 1.97 -9.82
CA VAL A 102 8.16 1.77 -10.72
C VAL A 102 7.91 2.40 -12.10
N ASP A 103 6.64 2.52 -12.50
CA ASP A 103 6.20 3.15 -13.75
C ASP A 103 6.53 4.65 -13.81
N PHE A 104 6.63 5.29 -12.65
CA PHE A 104 6.85 6.73 -12.52
C PHE A 104 8.27 7.08 -12.04
N GLN A 105 9.01 6.09 -11.57
CA GLN A 105 10.41 6.24 -11.17
C GLN A 105 11.38 6.18 -12.37
N PRO A 106 12.53 6.88 -12.30
CA PRO A 106 12.87 7.90 -11.30
C PRO A 106 12.38 9.30 -11.68
N TYR A 107 11.94 9.52 -12.93
CA TYR A 107 11.81 10.86 -13.48
C TYR A 107 10.63 11.65 -12.91
N VAL A 108 9.45 11.03 -12.74
CA VAL A 108 8.28 11.69 -12.15
C VAL A 108 8.50 11.88 -10.66
N THR A 109 8.99 10.86 -9.96
CA THR A 109 9.24 10.94 -8.50
C THR A 109 10.33 11.95 -8.15
N ALA A 110 11.28 12.22 -9.04
CA ALA A 110 12.27 13.28 -8.89
C ALA A 110 11.79 14.67 -9.37
N GLY A 111 10.55 14.79 -9.85
CA GLY A 111 9.99 16.05 -10.36
C GLY A 111 10.60 16.52 -11.69
N LEU A 112 11.31 15.65 -12.43
CA LEU A 112 11.95 15.99 -13.70
C LEU A 112 10.95 16.03 -14.86
N ILE A 113 9.88 15.23 -14.78
CA ILE A 113 8.76 15.23 -15.72
C ILE A 113 7.43 15.16 -14.95
N PRO A 114 6.34 15.72 -15.48
CA PRO A 114 5.04 15.62 -14.81
C PRO A 114 4.49 14.19 -14.86
N PRO A 115 3.66 13.78 -13.87
CA PRO A 115 2.90 12.55 -13.97
C PRO A 115 1.87 12.64 -15.11
N PRO A 116 1.39 11.50 -15.67
CA PRO A 116 0.38 11.52 -16.73
C PRO A 116 -0.96 12.12 -16.28
N ALA A 117 -1.26 12.09 -14.97
CA ALA A 117 -2.33 12.81 -14.32
C ALA A 117 -2.03 12.93 -12.81
N ASN A 118 -2.69 13.84 -12.11
CA ASN A 118 -2.48 14.03 -10.67
C ASN A 118 -3.79 14.47 -9.97
N PRO A 119 -4.37 13.66 -9.06
CA PRO A 119 -3.96 12.31 -8.72
C PRO A 119 -4.38 11.29 -9.80
N LEU A 120 -3.74 10.12 -9.82
CA LEU A 120 -4.00 9.07 -10.80
C LEU A 120 -4.37 7.73 -10.14
N THR A 121 -5.05 6.86 -10.88
CA THR A 121 -5.31 5.48 -10.48
C THR A 121 -4.97 4.50 -11.61
N ILE A 122 -4.48 3.31 -11.24
CA ILE A 122 -3.97 2.31 -12.18
C ILE A 122 -4.12 0.89 -11.61
N SER A 123 -4.26 -0.10 -12.50
CA SER A 123 -4.07 -1.51 -12.19
C SER A 123 -2.86 -2.01 -12.97
N GLN A 124 -1.73 -2.15 -12.29
CA GLN A 124 -0.43 -2.43 -12.92
C GLN A 124 -0.02 -3.89 -12.71
N PRO A 125 0.14 -4.69 -13.77
CA PRO A 125 0.78 -5.99 -13.66
C PRO A 125 2.24 -5.85 -13.21
N CYS A 126 2.59 -6.55 -12.14
CA CYS A 126 3.90 -6.55 -11.51
C CYS A 126 4.46 -7.97 -11.49
N ILE A 127 5.79 -8.09 -11.60
CA ILE A 127 6.51 -9.34 -11.43
C ILE A 127 7.49 -9.19 -10.27
N ARG A 128 7.38 -10.09 -9.28
CA ARG A 128 8.32 -10.20 -8.15
C ARG A 128 8.93 -11.59 -8.13
N LEU A 129 10.25 -11.65 -8.33
CA LEU A 129 11.02 -12.90 -8.29
C LEU A 129 11.72 -13.13 -6.94
N LYS A 130 11.78 -12.09 -6.08
CA LYS A 130 12.41 -12.16 -4.76
C LYS A 130 11.72 -13.16 -3.82
N ASP A 131 10.41 -13.34 -3.98
CA ASP A 131 9.57 -14.21 -3.14
C ASP A 131 9.18 -15.52 -3.85
N ILE A 132 9.93 -15.94 -4.87
CA ILE A 132 9.58 -17.12 -5.69
C ILE A 132 9.52 -18.41 -4.86
N ASP A 133 10.35 -18.53 -3.83
CA ASP A 133 10.39 -19.64 -2.88
C ASP A 133 9.13 -19.72 -1.99
N LYS A 134 8.41 -18.59 -1.84
CA LYS A 134 7.17 -18.50 -1.05
C LYS A 134 5.92 -18.80 -1.87
N VAL A 135 6.02 -18.83 -3.20
CA VAL A 135 4.89 -19.07 -4.12
C VAL A 135 4.42 -20.52 -4.01
N GLY A 136 3.20 -20.72 -3.51
CA GLY A 136 2.65 -22.04 -3.18
C GLY A 136 2.65 -22.32 -1.67
N PRO A 137 3.83 -22.44 -1.01
CA PRO A 137 3.92 -22.81 0.41
C PRO A 137 3.19 -21.87 1.38
N THR A 138 3.02 -20.60 1.04
CA THR A 138 2.39 -19.59 1.91
C THR A 138 0.87 -19.52 1.76
N MET A 139 0.23 -20.67 1.58
CA MET A 139 -1.22 -20.80 1.35
C MET A 139 -1.73 -19.94 0.19
N GLY A 140 -0.92 -19.83 -0.87
CA GLY A 140 -1.32 -19.17 -2.12
C GLY A 140 -1.30 -17.63 -2.11
N ARG A 141 -0.84 -16.97 -1.05
CA ARG A 141 -0.82 -15.50 -1.00
C ARG A 141 0.28 -14.85 -1.85
N HIS A 142 1.42 -15.53 -2.02
CA HIS A 142 2.51 -15.03 -2.86
C HIS A 142 2.33 -15.52 -4.29
N LEU A 143 2.47 -14.59 -5.23
CA LEU A 143 2.43 -14.83 -6.67
C LEU A 143 3.71 -14.28 -7.30
N THR A 144 4.18 -14.89 -8.39
CA THR A 144 5.27 -14.33 -9.20
C THR A 144 4.78 -13.14 -10.02
N ILE A 145 3.56 -13.23 -10.55
CA ILE A 145 2.86 -12.18 -11.30
C ILE A 145 1.53 -11.87 -10.64
N PHE A 146 1.25 -10.59 -10.43
CA PHE A 146 0.03 -10.10 -9.82
C PHE A 146 -0.28 -8.70 -10.34
N GLU A 147 -1.51 -8.24 -10.18
CA GLU A 147 -1.88 -6.86 -10.47
C GLU A 147 -1.87 -6.04 -9.19
N MET A 148 -1.00 -5.03 -9.16
CA MET A 148 -0.97 -4.03 -8.11
C MET A 148 -1.87 -2.87 -8.51
N MET A 149 -3.04 -2.82 -7.91
CA MET A 149 -3.93 -1.66 -8.00
C MET A 149 -3.38 -0.55 -7.11
N ALA A 150 -3.40 0.69 -7.61
CA ALA A 150 -2.84 1.83 -6.89
C ALA A 150 -3.56 3.13 -7.22
N HIS A 151 -3.50 4.06 -6.28
CA HIS A 151 -3.75 5.47 -6.49
C HIS A 151 -2.49 6.24 -6.08
N HIS A 152 -2.05 7.17 -6.93
CA HIS A 152 -0.82 7.94 -6.73
C HIS A 152 -1.15 9.43 -6.75
N ALA A 153 -0.62 10.15 -5.78
CA ALA A 153 -0.63 11.61 -5.73
C ALA A 153 0.83 12.10 -5.61
N PHE A 154 1.22 12.97 -6.52
CA PHE A 154 2.56 13.53 -6.59
C PHE A 154 2.53 14.96 -6.07
N ASN A 155 2.91 15.15 -4.82
CA ASN A 155 2.99 16.48 -4.19
C ASN A 155 4.31 17.17 -4.54
N THR A 156 4.29 18.50 -4.57
CA THR A 156 5.48 19.33 -4.74
C THR A 156 5.49 20.43 -3.67
N PRO A 157 6.62 21.13 -3.45
CA PRO A 157 6.64 22.28 -2.54
C PRO A 157 5.67 23.41 -2.89
N ARG A 158 5.05 23.38 -4.09
CA ARG A 158 4.10 24.41 -4.56
C ARG A 158 2.65 23.95 -4.50
N GLU A 159 2.41 22.65 -4.51
CA GLU A 159 1.07 22.09 -4.67
C GLU A 159 1.01 20.73 -3.98
N GLU A 160 0.11 20.65 -3.00
CA GLU A 160 -0.25 19.40 -2.34
C GLU A 160 -1.63 18.98 -2.84
N ILE A 161 -1.73 17.75 -3.33
CA ILE A 161 -2.98 17.14 -3.80
C ILE A 161 -3.71 16.53 -2.60
N TYR A 162 -3.04 15.60 -1.92
CA TYR A 162 -3.40 15.07 -0.61
C TYR A 162 -2.22 14.30 -0.01
N TRP A 163 -2.26 13.97 1.28
CA TRP A 163 -1.17 13.27 1.96
C TRP A 163 -1.65 12.05 2.77
N MET A 164 -1.04 11.80 3.94
CA MET A 164 -1.18 10.55 4.70
C MET A 164 -2.64 10.26 5.10
N ASP A 165 -3.32 11.21 5.73
CA ASP A 165 -4.69 11.04 6.23
C ASP A 165 -5.67 10.66 5.12
N ARG A 166 -5.67 11.42 4.01
CA ARG A 166 -6.56 11.12 2.88
C ARG A 166 -6.22 9.79 2.21
N THR A 167 -4.94 9.39 2.20
CA THR A 167 -4.54 8.09 1.65
C THR A 167 -5.14 6.94 2.46
N VAL A 168 -5.06 7.02 3.79
CA VAL A 168 -5.66 6.00 4.68
C VAL A 168 -7.18 6.04 4.59
N GLU A 169 -7.77 7.23 4.55
CA GLU A 169 -9.22 7.41 4.41
C GLU A 169 -9.75 6.80 3.10
N LEU A 170 -9.09 7.03 1.96
CA LEU A 170 -9.48 6.45 0.67
C LEU A 170 -9.48 4.91 0.69
N PHE A 171 -8.44 4.31 1.28
CA PHE A 171 -8.42 2.85 1.46
C PHE A 171 -9.55 2.39 2.37
N HIS A 172 -9.78 3.08 3.49
CA HIS A 172 -10.80 2.71 4.46
C HIS A 172 -12.22 2.81 3.88
N GLU A 173 -12.52 3.89 3.15
CA GLU A 173 -13.76 4.05 2.37
C GLU A 173 -13.91 2.91 1.35
N TYR A 174 -12.86 2.57 0.60
CA TYR A 174 -12.93 1.47 -0.35
C TYR A 174 -13.24 0.12 0.32
N ALA A 175 -12.55 -0.18 1.42
CA ALA A 175 -12.73 -1.42 2.16
C ALA A 175 -14.15 -1.54 2.75
N THR A 176 -14.67 -0.45 3.31
CA THR A 176 -15.99 -0.45 3.96
C THR A 176 -17.13 -0.35 2.96
N GLU A 177 -17.08 0.60 2.02
CA GLU A 177 -18.18 0.88 1.08
C GLU A 177 -18.23 -0.12 -0.08
N VAL A 178 -17.07 -0.57 -0.60
CA VAL A 178 -17.02 -1.41 -1.81
C VAL A 178 -16.84 -2.88 -1.46
N LEU A 179 -15.91 -3.20 -0.54
CA LEU A 179 -15.65 -4.58 -0.15
C LEU A 179 -16.60 -5.08 0.95
N GLY A 180 -17.26 -4.18 1.68
CA GLY A 180 -18.19 -4.52 2.75
C GLY A 180 -17.49 -5.05 4.00
N VAL A 181 -16.24 -4.66 4.22
CA VAL A 181 -15.47 -4.99 5.43
C VAL A 181 -15.90 -4.03 6.54
N LYS A 182 -16.10 -4.53 7.75
CA LYS A 182 -16.45 -3.67 8.88
C LYS A 182 -15.23 -2.93 9.39
N ASP A 183 -15.45 -1.72 9.91
CA ASP A 183 -14.37 -0.87 10.43
C ASP A 183 -13.48 -1.61 11.45
N GLU A 184 -14.08 -2.35 12.38
CA GLU A 184 -13.37 -3.09 13.43
C GLU A 184 -12.54 -4.29 12.94
N GLU A 185 -12.76 -4.74 11.70
CA GLU A 185 -12.02 -5.85 11.10
C GLU A 185 -10.71 -5.41 10.42
N ILE A 186 -10.49 -4.09 10.28
CA ILE A 186 -9.31 -3.53 9.63
C ILE A 186 -8.31 -3.07 10.69
N THR A 187 -7.09 -3.61 10.63
CA THR A 187 -5.95 -3.08 11.39
C THR A 187 -4.95 -2.43 10.46
N TYR A 188 -4.18 -1.46 10.96
CA TYR A 188 -3.14 -0.78 10.19
C TYR A 188 -1.80 -0.96 10.87
N LYS A 189 -0.96 -1.86 10.33
CA LYS A 189 0.37 -2.10 10.88
C LYS A 189 1.35 -1.05 10.36
N GLU A 190 2.14 -0.46 11.24
CA GLU A 190 3.17 0.51 10.87
C GLU A 190 4.36 -0.21 10.23
N GLY A 191 4.83 0.33 9.11
CA GLY A 191 5.91 -0.24 8.31
C GLY A 191 7.00 0.77 7.94
N PHE A 192 7.96 0.28 7.16
CA PHE A 192 8.81 1.14 6.35
C PHE A 192 9.08 0.44 5.01
N TRP A 193 8.78 1.13 3.93
CA TRP A 193 8.94 0.60 2.58
C TRP A 193 10.13 1.24 1.88
N GLU A 194 10.87 0.43 1.11
CA GLU A 194 11.97 0.87 0.25
C GLU A 194 11.93 0.11 -1.09
N GLY A 195 12.20 0.81 -2.19
CA GLY A 195 12.24 0.20 -3.50
C GLY A 195 12.44 1.18 -4.66
N GLY A 196 13.26 0.77 -5.64
CA GLY A 196 13.46 1.53 -6.88
C GLY A 196 14.09 2.92 -6.70
N GLY A 197 14.87 3.10 -5.63
CA GLY A 197 15.56 4.36 -5.30
C GLY A 197 14.79 5.33 -4.42
N ASN A 198 13.58 4.96 -3.98
CA ASN A 198 12.77 5.76 -3.06
C ASN A 198 12.33 4.93 -1.84
N ALA A 199 11.97 5.61 -0.75
CA ALA A 199 11.50 4.99 0.48
C ALA A 199 10.55 5.92 1.25
N GLY A 200 9.91 5.39 2.28
CA GLY A 200 9.08 6.16 3.19
C GLY A 200 8.45 5.29 4.29
N PRO A 201 7.95 5.92 5.36
CA PRO A 201 7.07 5.22 6.30
C PRO A 201 5.78 4.80 5.58
N ASP A 202 5.17 3.72 6.04
CA ASP A 202 3.93 3.21 5.47
C ASP A 202 3.02 2.62 6.54
N VAL A 203 1.76 2.42 6.17
CA VAL A 203 0.85 1.56 6.91
C VAL A 203 0.36 0.43 6.01
N GLU A 204 0.30 -0.76 6.57
CA GLU A 204 -0.14 -2.00 5.92
C GLU A 204 -1.53 -2.36 6.48
N PRO A 205 -2.63 -2.15 5.72
CA PRO A 205 -3.93 -2.62 6.14
C PRO A 205 -4.03 -4.15 6.11
N MET A 206 -4.40 -4.71 7.26
CA MET A 206 -4.66 -6.14 7.41
C MET A 206 -6.16 -6.40 7.56
N ILE A 207 -6.64 -7.44 6.88
CA ILE A 207 -8.02 -7.91 6.99
C ILE A 207 -7.99 -9.44 7.13
N ALA A 208 -8.60 -9.94 8.20
CA ALA A 208 -8.76 -11.38 8.44
C ALA A 208 -7.44 -12.20 8.38
N GLY A 209 -6.34 -11.64 8.88
CA GLY A 209 -5.02 -12.28 8.92
C GLY A 209 -4.12 -11.96 7.72
N LEU A 210 -4.62 -11.24 6.70
CA LEU A 210 -3.94 -11.03 5.43
C LEU A 210 -3.66 -9.53 5.18
N GLU A 211 -2.43 -9.22 4.78
CA GLU A 211 -2.08 -7.92 4.21
C GLU A 211 -2.76 -7.75 2.86
N VAL A 212 -3.67 -6.78 2.76
CA VAL A 212 -4.45 -6.53 1.54
C VAL A 212 -3.98 -5.31 0.75
N ALA A 213 -3.19 -4.43 1.39
CA ALA A 213 -2.63 -3.24 0.78
C ALA A 213 -1.38 -2.78 1.53
N THR A 214 -0.63 -1.86 0.93
CA THR A 214 0.49 -1.14 1.54
C THR A 214 0.35 0.33 1.14
N LEU A 215 0.25 1.25 2.11
CA LEU A 215 0.03 2.67 1.89
C LEU A 215 1.31 3.44 2.23
N VAL A 216 2.16 3.67 1.22
CA VAL A 216 3.50 4.25 1.41
C VAL A 216 3.48 5.76 1.26
N PHE A 217 4.04 6.46 2.25
CA PHE A 217 4.19 7.91 2.26
C PHE A 217 5.60 8.30 1.85
N MET A 218 5.85 8.26 0.55
CA MET A 218 7.20 8.41 0.01
C MET A 218 7.73 9.84 0.21
N ASN A 219 8.68 9.98 1.11
CA ASN A 219 9.36 11.24 1.41
C ASN A 219 10.90 11.10 1.44
N LEU A 220 11.43 9.92 1.10
CA LEU A 220 12.86 9.64 1.11
C LEU A 220 13.36 9.17 -0.26
N LYS A 221 14.58 9.62 -0.59
CA LYS A 221 15.36 9.16 -1.73
C LYS A 221 16.60 8.43 -1.25
N GLU A 222 16.92 7.32 -1.89
CA GLU A 222 18.12 6.53 -1.62
C GLU A 222 19.37 7.19 -2.23
N THR A 223 20.47 7.17 -1.47
CA THR A 223 21.80 7.68 -1.86
C THR A 223 22.88 6.72 -1.37
N PRO A 224 24.12 6.78 -1.90
CA PRO A 224 25.23 5.96 -1.38
C PRO A 224 25.53 6.18 0.12
N GLN A 225 25.06 7.29 0.70
CA GLN A 225 25.26 7.64 2.11
C GLN A 225 24.04 7.28 3.00
N GLY A 226 22.99 6.69 2.43
CA GLY A 226 21.73 6.39 3.13
C GLY A 226 20.54 7.12 2.50
N TYR A 227 19.58 7.55 3.31
CA TYR A 227 18.38 8.23 2.85
C TYR A 227 18.46 9.75 3.03
N VAL A 228 17.93 10.49 2.06
CA VAL A 228 17.72 11.94 2.16
C VAL A 228 16.24 12.26 1.95
N GLU A 229 15.72 13.28 2.65
CA GLU A 229 14.36 13.77 2.43
C GLU A 229 14.23 14.37 1.02
N MET A 230 13.07 14.16 0.40
CA MET A 230 12.70 14.65 -0.92
C MET A 230 12.02 16.01 -0.88
#